data_AF-A0A4Q7LRG0-F1
#
_entry.id   AF-A0A4Q7LRG0-F1
#
_cell.length_a   1.000
_cell.length_b   1.000
_cell.length_c   1.000
_cell.angle_alpha   90.00
_cell.angle_beta   90.00
_cell.angle_gamma   90.00
#
_symmetry.space_group_name_H-M   'P 1'
#
loop_
_entity.id
_entity.type
_entity.pdbx_description
1 polymer ?
#
loop_
_entity_poly.entity_id
_entity_poly.type
_entity_poly.pdbx_seq_one_letter_code
_entity_poly.pdbx_strand_id
1 'polypeptide(L)'
;MVCPGYRRILESTLADEWNRVGITGVVEVLIKVRGSQVVDVQALSGPKEYHRAVQRAVRRFKCSVDGAEERDVRLEVSFREVG
;
A
#
# COMPACT_ATOMS: atom_id res chain seq x y z
N MET A 1 10.88 -0.33 -7.13
CA MET A 1 9.47 -0.76 -6.94
C MET A 1 8.77 -0.68 -8.28
N VAL A 2 7.90 -1.65 -8.60
CA VAL A 2 7.18 -1.74 -9.91
C VAL A 2 6.06 -0.72 -10.10
N CYS A 3 5.78 0.12 -9.10
CA CYS A 3 4.70 1.11 -9.11
C CYS A 3 5.29 2.52 -8.95
N PRO A 4 5.60 3.23 -10.06
CA PRO A 4 6.10 4.60 -9.99
C PRO A 4 5.13 5.54 -9.27
N GLY A 5 5.66 6.51 -8.53
CA GLY A 5 4.84 7.53 -7.86
C GLY A 5 3.99 7.04 -6.67
N TYR A 6 4.10 5.77 -6.28
CA TYR A 6 3.32 5.18 -5.19
C TYR A 6 3.37 5.99 -3.88
N ARG A 7 4.52 6.60 -3.58
CA ARG A 7 4.71 7.39 -2.36
C ARG A 7 3.76 8.59 -2.27
N ARG A 8 3.59 9.34 -3.37
CA ARG A 8 2.62 10.46 -3.44
C ARG A 8 1.18 9.97 -3.27
N ILE A 9 0.86 8.77 -3.75
CA ILE A 9 -0.47 8.18 -3.59
C ILE A 9 -0.71 7.79 -2.12
N LEU A 10 0.29 7.19 -1.47
CA LEU A 10 0.23 6.87 -0.03
C LEU A 10 0.09 8.14 0.80
N GLU A 11 0.96 9.13 0.59
CA GLU A 11 0.92 10.42 1.30
C GLU A 11 -0.45 11.10 1.15
N SER A 12 -0.97 11.22 -0.08
CA SER A 12 -2.25 11.88 -0.31
C SER A 12 -3.47 11.09 0.17
N THR A 13 -3.42 9.75 0.17
CA THR A 13 -4.56 8.91 0.55
C THR A 13 -4.58 8.60 2.06
N LEU A 14 -3.42 8.61 2.72
CA LEU A 14 -3.28 8.17 4.11
C LEU A 14 -2.91 9.31 5.08
N ALA A 15 -2.77 10.55 4.62
CA ALA A 15 -2.36 11.71 5.43
C ALA A 15 -3.06 11.79 6.79
N ASP A 16 -4.37 11.57 6.82
CA ASP A 16 -5.19 11.72 8.02
C ASP A 16 -5.44 10.41 8.77
N GLU A 17 -4.99 9.26 8.27
CA GLU A 17 -5.31 7.97 8.87
C GLU A 17 -4.67 7.82 10.26
N TRP A 18 -3.44 8.31 10.44
CA TRP A 18 -2.82 8.30 11.77
C TRP A 18 -3.58 9.20 12.76
N ASN A 19 -4.00 10.40 12.36
CA ASN A 19 -4.79 11.30 13.22
C ASN A 19 -6.12 10.67 13.66
N ARG A 20 -6.69 9.76 12.87
CA ARG A 20 -7.95 9.06 13.17
C ARG A 20 -7.76 7.83 14.05
N VAL A 21 -6.64 7.13 13.93
CA VAL A 21 -6.41 5.82 14.58
C VAL A 21 -5.43 5.92 15.75
N GLY A 22 -4.38 6.74 15.65
CA GLY A 22 -3.42 7.02 16.72
C GLY A 22 -2.45 5.89 17.05
N ILE A 23 -2.36 4.85 16.20
CA ILE A 23 -1.50 3.69 16.45
C ILE A 23 -0.20 3.82 15.64
N THR A 24 0.94 3.74 16.30
CA THR A 24 2.24 3.62 15.63
C THR A 24 2.46 2.15 15.23
N GLY A 25 2.86 1.93 13.97
CA GLY A 25 3.12 0.58 13.47
C GLY A 25 3.42 0.55 11.99
N VAL A 26 3.82 -0.63 11.50
CA VAL A 26 4.07 -0.87 10.08
C VAL A 26 3.05 -1.90 9.59
N VAL A 27 2.36 -1.57 8.50
CA VAL A 27 1.50 -2.51 7.78
C VAL A 27 2.29 -3.06 6.59
N GLU A 28 2.53 -4.37 6.59
CA GLU A 28 3.06 -5.08 5.42
C GLU A 28 1.90 -5.57 4.55
N VAL A 29 1.98 -5.31 3.25
CA VAL A 29 1.04 -5.83 2.26
C VAL A 29 1.74 -6.59 1.15
N LEU A 30 1.09 -7.66 0.69
CA LEU A 30 1.40 -8.35 -0.56
C LEU A 30 0.51 -7.79 -1.68
N ILE A 31 1.13 -7.33 -2.75
CA ILE A 31 0.47 -6.75 -3.91
C ILE A 31 0.70 -7.69 -5.08
N LYS A 32 -0.37 -8.20 -5.70
CA LYS A 32 -0.28 -8.95 -6.93
C LYS A 32 -0.50 -8.03 -8.12
N VAL A 33 0.47 -7.96 -9.02
CA VAL A 33 0.44 -7.13 -10.23
C VAL A 33 0.47 -8.01 -11.46
N ARG A 34 -0.36 -7.71 -12.46
CA ARG A 34 -0.36 -8.39 -13.77
C ARG A 34 -0.36 -7.36 -14.88
N GLY A 35 0.67 -7.37 -15.72
CA GLY A 35 0.92 -6.31 -16.71
C GLY A 35 1.00 -4.93 -16.03
N SER A 36 0.01 -4.07 -16.26
CA SER A 36 -0.03 -2.72 -15.68
C SER A 36 -1.05 -2.52 -14.55
N GLN A 37 -1.60 -3.60 -14.01
CA GLN A 37 -2.73 -3.53 -13.06
C GLN A 37 -2.42 -4.24 -11.74
N VAL A 38 -2.84 -3.63 -10.64
CA VAL A 38 -2.96 -4.31 -9.34
C VAL A 38 -4.21 -5.18 -9.39
N VAL A 39 -4.04 -6.50 -9.26
CA VAL A 39 -5.15 -7.46 -9.31
C VAL A 39 -5.55 -7.97 -7.93
N ASP A 40 -4.64 -7.95 -6.96
CA ASP A 40 -4.94 -8.26 -5.56
C ASP A 40 -4.05 -7.50 -4.57
N VAL A 41 -4.57 -7.31 -3.35
CA VAL A 41 -3.84 -6.70 -2.22
C VAL A 41 -4.24 -7.38 -0.92
N GLN A 42 -3.28 -8.07 -0.31
CA GLN A 42 -3.45 -8.74 0.98
C GLN A 42 -2.62 -8.05 2.06
N ALA A 43 -3.24 -7.71 3.20
CA ALA A 43 -2.48 -7.31 4.37
C ALA A 43 -1.91 -8.55 5.06
N LEU A 44 -0.59 -8.56 5.29
CA LEU A 44 0.12 -9.68 5.90
C LEU A 44 0.28 -9.48 7.41
N SER A 45 0.57 -8.24 7.85
CA SER A 45 0.87 -7.93 9.24
C SER A 45 0.53 -6.48 9.60
N GLY A 46 0.75 -6.09 10.86
CA GLY A 46 0.54 -4.73 11.35
C GLY A 46 -0.86 -4.42 11.89
N PRO A 47 -1.11 -3.17 12.32
CA PRO A 47 -2.38 -2.75 12.91
C PRO A 47 -3.56 -2.90 11.95
N LYS A 48 -4.60 -3.63 12.36
CA LYS A 48 -5.75 -4.00 11.52
C LYS A 48 -6.60 -2.80 11.12
N GLU A 49 -6.57 -1.75 11.94
CA GLU A 49 -7.26 -0.48 11.76
C GLU A 49 -6.84 0.20 10.45
N TYR A 50 -5.57 0.06 10.06
CA TYR A 50 -5.03 0.64 8.84
C TYR A 50 -5.19 -0.25 7.61
N HIS A 51 -5.47 -1.55 7.76
CA HIS A 51 -5.46 -2.51 6.65
C HIS A 51 -6.36 -2.07 5.49
N ARG A 52 -7.61 -1.66 5.80
CA ARG A 52 -8.56 -1.22 4.78
C ARG A 52 -8.11 0.06 4.07
N ALA A 53 -7.52 1.01 4.79
CA ALA A 53 -7.04 2.27 4.22
C ALA A 53 -5.84 2.01 3.29
N VAL A 54 -4.87 1.21 3.75
CA VAL A 54 -3.70 0.80 2.96
C VAL A 54 -4.13 0.05 1.70
N GLN A 55 -5.03 -0.93 1.81
CA GLN A 55 -5.53 -1.68 0.66
C GLN A 55 -6.21 -0.76 -0.37
N ARG A 56 -6.99 0.23 0.07
CA ARG A 56 -7.62 1.21 -0.83
C ARG A 56 -6.59 2.10 -1.51
N ALA A 57 -5.55 2.56 -0.80
CA ALA A 57 -4.48 3.37 -1.36
C ALA A 57 -3.68 2.59 -2.42
N VAL A 58 -3.31 1.35 -2.11
CA VAL A 58 -2.54 0.48 -3.02
C VAL A 58 -3.30 0.17 -4.30
N ARG A 59 -4.62 -0.03 -4.24
CA ARG A 59 -5.45 -0.24 -5.43
C ARG A 59 -5.44 0.95 -6.41
N ARG A 60 -4.99 2.14 -5.98
CA ARG A 60 -4.83 3.33 -6.84
C ARG A 60 -3.49 3.38 -7.55
N PHE A 61 -2.56 2.49 -7.23
CA PHE A 61 -1.23 2.49 -7.82
C PHE A 61 -1.30 2.25 -9.33
N LYS A 62 -0.41 2.95 -10.04
CA LYS A 62 -0.07 2.64 -11.43
C LYS A 62 1.19 1.81 -11.40
N CYS A 63 1.06 0.52 -11.67
CA CYS A 63 2.16 -0.42 -11.69
C CYS A 63 2.47 -0.83 -13.13
N SER A 64 3.70 -1.26 -13.39
CA SER A 64 4.09 -1.85 -14.65
C SER A 64 5.09 -2.97 -14.38
N VAL A 65 4.74 -4.17 -14.83
CA VAL A 65 5.66 -5.31 -14.92
C VAL A 65 5.73 -5.72 -16.39
N ASP A 66 6.92 -6.11 -16.84
CA ASP A 66 7.13 -6.48 -18.23
C ASP A 66 6.41 -7.80 -18.55
N GLY A 67 5.74 -7.87 -19.71
CA GLY A 67 5.04 -9.06 -20.15
C GLY A 67 3.70 -9.34 -19.45
N ALA A 68 3.23 -10.58 -19.59
CA ALA A 68 1.95 -11.05 -19.02
C ALA A 68 2.10 -11.73 -17.65
N GLU A 69 3.29 -11.69 -17.06
CA GLU A 69 3.58 -12.38 -15.80
C GLU A 69 2.89 -11.72 -14.61
N GLU A 70 2.43 -12.56 -13.68
CA GLU A 70 2.01 -12.10 -12.36
C GLU A 70 3.23 -11.92 -11.47
N ARG A 71 3.31 -10.78 -10.79
CA ARG A 71 4.38 -10.48 -9.85
C ARG A 71 3.83 -10.11 -8.49
N ASP A 72 4.39 -10.74 -7.47
CA ASP A 72 4.14 -10.41 -6.08
C ASP A 72 5.14 -9.35 -5.61
N VAL A 73 4.62 -8.29 -5.00
CA VAL A 73 5.39 -7.17 -4.49
C VAL A 73 5.01 -6.89 -3.06
N ARG A 74 6.00 -6.89 -2.18
CA ARG A 74 5.81 -6.50 -0.79
C ARG A 74 6.01 -5.00 -0.63
N LEU A 75 5.14 -4.39 0.17
CA LEU A 75 5.23 -2.98 0.55
C LEU A 75 4.99 -2.86 2.05
N GLU A 76 5.85 -2.08 2.70
CA GLU A 76 5.67 -1.64 4.08
C GLU A 76 5.16 -0.20 4.10
N VAL A 77 4.11 0.04 4.90
CA VAL A 77 3.56 1.38 5.14
C VAL A 77 3.68 1.69 6.62
N SER A 78 4.52 2.68 6.94
CA SER A 78 4.75 3.10 8.33
C SER A 78 3.77 4.20 8.73
N PHE A 79 3.11 3.99 9.85
CA PHE A 79 2.28 4.95 10.56
C PHE A 79 2.99 5.33 11.86
N ARG A 80 3.16 6.62 12.10
CA ARG A 80 3.79 7.17 13.31
C ARG A 80 3.28 8.57 13.54
N GLU A 81 3.37 9.03 14.78
CA GLU A 81 3.14 10.43 15.14
C GLU A 81 4.04 11.33 14.31
N VAL A 82 3.44 12.34 13.68
CA VAL A 82 4.16 13.40 12.99
C VAL A 82 4.25 14.55 13.97
N GLY A 83 5.30 14.56 14.78
CA GLY A 83 5.63 15.64 15.72
C GLY A 83 6.13 16.90 15.02
#